data_AF-A0AAD5CCR5-F1
#
_entry.id   AF-A0AAD5CCR5-F1
#
_cell.length_a   1.000
_cell.length_b   1.000
_cell.length_c   1.000
_cell.angle_alpha   90.00
_cell.angle_beta   90.00
_cell.angle_gamma   90.00
#
_symmetry.space_group_name_H-M   'P 1'
#
loop_
_entity.id
_entity.type
_entity.pdbx_description
1 polymer ?
#
loop_
_entity_poly.entity_id
_entity_poly.type
_entity_poly.pdbx_seq_one_letter_code
_entity_poly.pdbx_strand_id
1 'polypeptide(L)'
;DVDVFTLWAEEMLIEDNLVLDILFLAYYESFCTCDGKQWKNLCLLYERMISGSCNFGKLAISTEAVKSIYHARVQLLLILIETLYLENILQMVHDETPFSMSNGKLQVIRTTM
;
A
#
# COMPACT_ATOMS: atom_id res chain seq x y z
N ASP A 1 35.15 12.46 -6.42
CA ASP A 1 34.84 11.45 -5.40
C ASP A 1 33.35 11.44 -5.16
N VAL A 2 32.71 10.28 -5.33
CA VAL A 2 31.29 10.10 -5.00
C VAL A 2 31.17 10.01 -3.48
N ASP A 3 30.28 10.80 -2.92
CA ASP A 3 30.05 10.85 -1.48
C ASP A 3 29.40 9.55 -0.97
N VAL A 4 30.02 8.93 0.04
CA VAL A 4 29.58 7.65 0.62
C VAL A 4 28.16 7.77 1.19
N PHE A 5 27.79 8.93 1.74
CA PHE A 5 26.43 9.14 2.26
C PHE A 5 25.40 9.16 1.13
N THR A 6 25.76 9.74 -0.02
CA THR A 6 24.92 9.73 -1.22
C THR A 6 24.67 8.31 -1.73
N LEU A 7 25.71 7.49 -1.86
CA LEU A 7 25.58 6.09 -2.30
C LEU A 7 24.71 5.27 -1.33
N TRP A 8 24.95 5.42 -0.02
CA TRP A 8 24.18 4.73 1.00
C TRP A 8 22.69 5.11 0.94
N ALA A 9 22.39 6.41 0.78
CA ALA A 9 21.01 6.86 0.65
C ALA A 9 20.32 6.29 -0.59
N GLU A 10 21.01 6.24 -1.72
CA GLU A 10 20.48 5.66 -2.96
C GLU A 10 20.23 4.15 -2.83
N GLU A 11 21.16 3.37 -2.26
CA GLU A 11 20.97 1.94 -2.02
C GLU A 11 19.79 1.66 -1.08
N MET A 12 19.68 2.37 0.04
CA MET A 12 18.55 2.22 0.96
C MET A 12 17.21 2.48 0.27
N LEU A 13 17.14 3.48 -0.60
CA LEU A 13 15.92 3.79 -1.36
C LEU A 13 15.60 2.71 -2.40
N ILE A 14 16.61 2.11 -3.02
CA ILE A 14 16.41 0.97 -3.94
C ILE A 14 15.81 -0.21 -3.17
N GLU A 15 16.34 -0.54 -1.99
CA GLU A 15 15.81 -1.61 -1.14
C GLU A 15 14.36 -1.34 -0.73
N ASP A 16 14.04 -0.13 -0.28
CA ASP A 16 12.67 0.26 0.10
C ASP A 16 11.69 0.12 -1.09
N ASN A 17 12.11 0.52 -2.30
CA ASN A 17 11.29 0.37 -3.50
C ASN A 17 11.07 -1.10 -3.88
N LEU A 18 12.11 -1.95 -3.79
CA LEU A 18 11.97 -3.39 -4.03
C LEU A 18 10.97 -4.03 -3.07
N VAL A 19 10.95 -3.62 -1.80
CA VAL A 19 9.97 -4.10 -0.83
C VAL A 19 8.55 -3.71 -1.24
N LEU A 20 8.34 -2.47 -1.72
CA LEU A 20 7.04 -2.03 -2.23
C LEU A 20 6.62 -2.80 -3.48
N ASP A 21 7.55 -3.10 -4.40
CA ASP A 21 7.26 -3.90 -5.59
C ASP A 21 6.82 -5.33 -5.23
N ILE A 22 7.51 -5.96 -4.27
CA ILE A 22 7.12 -7.28 -3.75
C ILE A 22 5.74 -7.22 -3.10
N LEU A 23 5.47 -6.20 -2.29
CA LEU A 23 4.17 -5.99 -1.64
C LEU A 23 3.05 -5.81 -2.66
N PHE A 24 3.29 -5.04 -3.72
CA PHE A 24 2.34 -4.86 -4.81
C PHE A 24 1.99 -6.20 -5.46
N LEU A 25 2.99 -6.98 -5.84
CA LEU A 25 2.77 -8.32 -6.42
C LEU A 25 2.05 -9.25 -5.45
N ALA A 26 2.38 -9.20 -4.15
CA ALA A 26 1.75 -10.03 -3.13
C ALA A 26 0.24 -9.78 -3.00
N TYR A 27 -0.20 -8.52 -3.13
CA TYR A 27 -1.62 -8.18 -3.11
C TYR A 27 -2.29 -8.41 -4.46
N TYR A 28 -1.64 -8.01 -5.56
CA TYR A 28 -2.18 -8.15 -6.91
C TYR A 28 -2.45 -9.60 -7.30
N GLU A 29 -1.49 -10.50 -7.05
CA GLU A 29 -1.63 -11.94 -7.32
C GLU A 29 -2.43 -12.69 -6.23
N SER A 30 -3.03 -11.96 -5.28
CA SER A 30 -3.80 -12.52 -4.17
C SER A 30 -3.03 -13.51 -3.28
N PHE A 31 -1.70 -13.42 -3.23
CA PHE A 31 -0.88 -14.20 -2.28
C PHE A 31 -1.14 -13.78 -0.83
N CYS A 32 -1.62 -12.56 -0.62
CA CYS A 32 -1.98 -12.00 0.67
C CYS A 32 -3.34 -11.30 0.59
N THR A 33 -4.15 -11.43 1.64
CA THR A 33 -5.37 -10.63 1.82
C THR A 33 -5.04 -9.39 2.65
N CYS A 34 -5.66 -8.25 2.32
CA CYS A 34 -5.51 -7.02 3.12
C CYS A 34 -6.74 -6.85 4.03
N ASP A 35 -6.59 -6.98 5.34
CA ASP A 35 -7.67 -6.63 6.27
C ASP A 35 -7.75 -5.11 6.51
N GLY A 36 -8.83 -4.64 7.14
CA GLY A 36 -9.00 -3.21 7.41
C GLY A 36 -7.91 -2.59 8.31
N LYS A 37 -7.25 -3.40 9.15
CA LYS A 37 -6.15 -2.93 10.01
C LYS A 37 -4.87 -2.75 9.19
N GLN A 38 -4.55 -3.69 8.30
CA GLN A 38 -3.43 -3.61 7.36
C GLN A 38 -3.63 -2.44 6.39
N TRP A 39 -4.84 -2.30 5.82
CA TRP A 39 -5.16 -1.18 4.93
C TRP A 39 -5.00 0.17 5.64
N LYS A 40 -5.49 0.30 6.87
CA LYS A 40 -5.26 1.51 7.70
C LYS A 40 -3.77 1.80 7.91
N ASN A 41 -2.95 0.77 8.15
CA ASN A 41 -1.50 0.95 8.31
C ASN A 41 -0.83 1.41 7.00
N LEU A 42 -1.26 0.89 5.85
CA LEU A 42 -0.80 1.36 4.53
C LEU A 42 -1.17 2.83 4.30
N CYS A 43 -2.38 3.24 4.68
CA CYS A 43 -2.80 4.64 4.61
C CYS A 43 -1.94 5.55 5.49
N LEU A 44 -1.64 5.13 6.72
CA LEU A 44 -0.75 5.88 7.64
C LEU A 44 0.68 5.96 7.09
N LEU A 45 1.18 4.90 6.46
CA LEU A 45 2.49 4.92 5.80
C LEU A 45 2.51 5.93 4.65
N TYR A 46 1.46 5.94 3.81
CA TYR A 46 1.34 6.87 2.70
C TYR A 46 1.24 8.32 3.19
N GLU A 47 0.42 8.57 4.22
CA GLU A 47 0.32 9.88 4.89
C GLU A 47 1.69 10.36 5.39
N ARG A 48 2.47 9.47 6.02
CA ARG A 48 3.83 9.79 6.45
C ARG A 48 4.75 10.14 5.29
N MET A 49 4.59 9.45 4.16
CA MET A 49 5.40 9.65 2.96
C MET A 49 5.12 10.99 2.26
N ILE A 50 3.85 11.43 2.22
CA ILE A 50 3.44 12.71 1.62
C ILE A 50 3.69 13.90 2.56
N SER A 51 3.51 13.72 3.87
CA SER A 51 3.75 14.76 4.87
C SER A 51 5.24 15.06 5.10
N GLY A 52 6.12 14.24 4.53
CA GLY A 52 7.58 14.35 4.74
C GLY A 52 8.02 13.98 6.15
N SER A 53 7.13 13.39 6.96
CA SER A 53 7.45 12.89 8.30
C SER A 53 8.23 11.57 8.28
N CYS A 54 8.24 10.90 7.13
CA CYS A 54 9.17 9.84 6.80
C CYS A 54 10.62 10.36 6.64
N ASN A 55 11.61 9.52 6.98
CA ASN A 55 13.02 9.86 6.81
C ASN A 55 13.45 10.08 5.34
N PHE A 56 12.58 9.80 4.36
CA PHE A 56 12.81 10.07 2.94
C PHE A 56 13.22 11.51 2.65
N GLY A 57 12.70 12.50 3.38
CA GLY A 57 13.12 13.90 3.22
C GLY A 57 14.60 14.13 3.55
N LYS A 58 15.19 13.33 4.44
CA LYS A 58 16.63 13.36 4.75
C LYS A 58 17.50 12.63 3.72
N LEU A 59 16.89 11.77 2.90
CA LEU A 59 17.56 10.97 1.88
C LEU A 59 17.53 11.64 0.50
N ALA A 60 16.78 12.75 0.32
CA ALA A 60 16.68 13.52 -0.92
C ALA A 60 17.95 14.36 -1.22
N ILE A 61 19.12 13.75 -1.11
CA ILE A 61 20.43 14.38 -1.25
C ILE A 61 20.98 14.29 -2.67
N SER A 62 20.40 13.45 -3.52
CA SER A 62 20.71 13.34 -4.95
C SER A 62 19.46 13.33 -5.82
N THR A 63 19.65 13.57 -7.12
CA THR A 63 18.54 13.51 -8.09
C THR A 63 17.97 12.09 -8.22
N GLU A 64 18.81 11.06 -8.07
CA GLU A 64 18.38 9.67 -8.17
C GLU A 64 17.57 9.27 -6.94
N ALA A 65 18.01 9.70 -5.75
CA ALA A 65 17.26 9.54 -4.52
C ALA A 65 15.86 10.19 -4.60
N VAL A 66 15.77 11.41 -5.15
CA VAL A 66 14.48 12.10 -5.33
C VAL A 66 13.55 11.32 -6.26
N LYS A 67 14.05 10.80 -7.39
CA LYS A 67 13.25 9.96 -8.29
C LYS A 67 12.78 8.68 -7.60
N SER A 68 13.67 8.04 -6.85
CA SER A 68 13.38 6.80 -6.12
C SER A 68 12.31 7.02 -5.03
N ILE A 69 12.34 8.16 -4.33
CA ILE A 69 11.28 8.56 -3.39
C ILE A 69 9.95 8.80 -4.12
N TYR A 70 9.97 9.42 -5.30
CA TYR A 70 8.76 9.61 -6.09
C TYR A 70 8.17 8.27 -6.57
N HIS A 71 9.02 7.34 -7.02
CA HIS A 71 8.60 5.99 -7.37
C HIS A 71 7.93 5.28 -6.19
N ALA A 72 8.55 5.32 -5.01
CA ALA A 72 7.99 4.71 -3.80
C ALA A 72 6.59 5.25 -3.46
N ARG A 73 6.37 6.56 -3.66
CA ARG A 73 5.05 7.20 -3.46
C ARG A 73 4.01 6.66 -4.43
N VAL A 74 4.35 6.57 -5.71
CA VAL A 74 3.46 6.03 -6.74
C VAL A 74 3.14 4.57 -6.44
N GLN A 75 4.14 3.78 -6.07
CA GLN A 75 3.98 2.35 -5.81
C GLN A 75 3.09 2.09 -4.59
N LEU A 76 3.27 2.84 -3.50
CA LEU A 76 2.40 2.73 -2.34
C LEU A 76 0.96 3.16 -2.63
N LEU A 77 0.75 4.14 -3.53
CA LEU A 77 -0.58 4.52 -3.99
C LEU A 77 -1.24 3.39 -4.79
N LEU A 78 -0.50 2.72 -5.67
CA LEU A 78 -1.00 1.57 -6.43
C LEU A 78 -1.40 0.43 -5.48
N ILE A 79 -0.59 0.13 -4.46
CA ILE A 79 -0.92 -0.85 -3.42
C ILE A 79 -2.22 -0.46 -2.70
N LEU A 80 -2.39 0.82 -2.34
CA LEU A 80 -3.60 1.29 -1.67
C LEU A 80 -4.85 1.14 -2.54
N ILE A 81 -4.73 1.37 -3.85
CA ILE A 81 -5.82 1.18 -4.81
C ILE A 81 -6.13 -0.31 -4.97
N GLU A 82 -5.12 -1.15 -5.14
CA GLU A 82 -5.28 -2.61 -5.30
C GLU A 82 -5.95 -3.24 -4.06
N THR A 83 -5.53 -2.80 -2.87
CA THR A 83 -6.07 -3.29 -1.61
C THR A 83 -7.36 -2.61 -1.17
N LEU A 84 -7.80 -1.57 -1.89
CA LEU A 84 -9.10 -0.99 -1.68
C LEU A 84 -10.13 -1.98 -2.23
N TYR A 85 -10.89 -2.62 -1.33
CA TYR A 85 -12.02 -3.48 -1.67
C TYR A 85 -13.18 -2.65 -2.26
N LEU A 86 -12.93 -1.96 -3.38
CA LEU A 86 -13.84 -1.00 -3.98
C LEU A 86 -15.16 -1.68 -4.38
N GLU A 87 -15.09 -2.92 -4.86
CA GLU A 87 -16.26 -3.71 -5.21
C GLU A 87 -17.15 -3.98 -3.99
N ASN A 88 -16.57 -4.40 -2.85
CA ASN A 88 -17.31 -4.59 -1.61
C ASN A 88 -17.83 -3.25 -1.06
N ILE A 89 -17.05 -2.17 -1.15
CA ILE A 89 -17.48 -0.85 -0.69
C ILE A 89 -18.64 -0.34 -1.54
N LEU A 90 -18.56 -0.46 -2.86
CA LEU A 90 -19.62 -0.06 -3.79
C LEU A 90 -20.88 -0.88 -3.58
N GLN A 91 -20.74 -2.18 -3.36
CA GLN A 91 -21.86 -3.06 -3.07
C GLN A 91 -22.50 -2.73 -1.71
N MET A 92 -21.70 -2.42 -0.69
CA MET A 92 -22.21 -1.95 0.60
C MET A 92 -22.93 -0.60 0.52
N VAL A 93 -22.45 0.32 -0.33
CA VAL A 93 -23.11 1.63 -0.57
C VAL A 93 -24.41 1.44 -1.35
N HIS A 94 -24.42 0.56 -2.36
CA HIS A 94 -25.61 0.25 -3.15
C HIS A 94 -26.69 -0.46 -2.32
N ASP A 95 -26.28 -1.38 -1.44
CA ASP A 95 -27.20 -2.24 -0.70
C ASP A 95 -27.67 -1.62 0.64
N GLU A 96 -27.26 -0.38 0.97
CA GLU A 96 -27.52 0.32 2.24
C GLU A 96 -27.18 -0.51 3.51
N THR A 97 -26.40 -1.58 3.37
CA THR A 97 -26.14 -2.52 4.46
C THR A 97 -25.10 -1.96 5.45
N PRO A 98 -25.42 -1.82 6.75
CA PRO A 98 -24.48 -1.32 7.73
C PRO A 98 -23.34 -2.31 7.97
N PHE A 99 -22.14 -1.77 8.18
CA PHE A 99 -20.85 -2.46 8.37
C PHE A 99 -20.81 -3.51 9.51
N SER A 100 -21.87 -3.65 10.32
CA SER A 100 -21.90 -4.49 11.52
C SER A 100 -22.51 -5.87 11.36
N MET A 101 -22.89 -6.31 10.15
CA MET A 101 -23.55 -7.61 9.96
C MET A 101 -22.64 -8.76 9.51
N SER A 102 -21.33 -8.67 9.72
CA SER A 102 -20.38 -9.75 9.39
C SER A 102 -19.58 -10.27 10.59
N ASN A 103 -20.22 -10.40 11.74
CA ASN A 103 -19.81 -11.40 12.73
C ASN A 103 -20.84 -12.54 12.74
N GLY A 104 -20.61 -13.54 11.89
CA GLY A 104 -21.21 -14.87 12.01
C GLY A 104 -22.11 -15.29 10.84
N LYS A 105 -21.64 -16.31 10.10
CA LYS A 105 -22.36 -17.13 9.12
C LYS A 105 -22.58 -16.52 7.73
N LEU A 106 -21.56 -16.64 6.89
CA LEU A 106 -21.77 -17.13 5.52
C LEU A 106 -22.35 -18.54 5.63
N GLN A 107 -23.68 -18.65 5.83
CA GLN A 107 -24.38 -19.86 5.41
C GLN A 107 -24.36 -19.84 3.89
N VAL A 108 -23.64 -20.82 3.36
CA VAL A 108 -23.84 -21.38 2.02
C VAL A 108 -25.35 -21.57 1.82
N ILE A 109 -26.02 -20.58 1.24
CA ILE A 109 -27.30 -20.81 0.59
C ILE A 109 -26.94 -21.47 -0.73
N ARG A 110 -26.94 -22.80 -0.69
CA ARG A 110 -27.15 -23.63 -1.88
C ARG A 110 -28.30 -23.04 -2.67
N THR A 111 -28.08 -22.76 -3.94
CA THR A 111 -29.16 -22.78 -4.92
C THR A 111 -28.70 -23.64 -6.08
N THR A 112 -28.94 -24.95 -5.93
CA THR A 112 -29.28 -25.81 -7.05
C THR A 112 -30.55 -25.28 -7.69
N MET A 113 -30.46 -24.89 -8.96
CA MET A 113 -31.37 -25.35 -10.01
C MET A 113 -30.51 -25.78 -11.20
#